data_AF-A0A3D5KDQ1-F1
#
_entry.id   AF-A0A3D5KDQ1-F1
#
_cell.length_a   1.000
_cell.length_b   1.000
_cell.length_c   1.000
_cell.angle_alpha   90.00
_cell.angle_beta   90.00
_cell.angle_gamma   90.00
#
_symmetry.space_group_name_H-M   'P 1'
#
loop_
_entity.id
_entity.type
_entity.pdbx_description
1 polymer ?
#
loop_
_entity_poly.entity_id
_entity_poly.type
_entity_poly.pdbx_seq_one_letter_code
_entity_poly.pdbx_strand_id
1 'polypeptide(L)'
;MDKKKIMAFEPWFFIFFGLFHLHRIWGLIDRNSYAEFWTGVLHNKGLFYFVLMGILAILCVLGIITFCKNRHCNYWWRWIYVFGGIYVLFDLFAIAVGLDFWNKLLLWMFDVQSPYWNVIWSFFILLGGFVFALGIYLLIQRKR
;
A
#
# COMPACT_ATOMS: atom_id res chain seq x y z
N MET A 1 -0.21 -11.68 -31.90
CA MET A 1 -0.13 -10.48 -31.03
C MET A 1 -1.00 -10.73 -29.82
N ASP A 2 -0.39 -11.07 -28.68
CA ASP A 2 -1.14 -11.21 -27.43
C ASP A 2 -1.76 -9.85 -27.06
N LYS A 3 -3.09 -9.80 -27.07
CA LYS A 3 -3.82 -8.60 -26.66
C LYS A 3 -3.57 -8.38 -25.16
N LYS A 4 -3.10 -7.19 -24.80
CA LYS A 4 -2.96 -6.78 -23.40
C LYS A 4 -4.34 -6.91 -22.73
N LYS A 5 -4.48 -7.83 -21.77
CA LYS A 5 -5.75 -8.11 -21.10
C LYS A 5 -5.70 -7.64 -19.66
N ILE A 6 -6.70 -6.86 -19.26
CA ILE A 6 -6.91 -6.44 -17.87
C ILE A 6 -7.66 -7.57 -17.16
N MET A 7 -7.03 -8.17 -16.16
CA MET A 7 -7.64 -9.21 -15.34
C MET A 7 -8.71 -8.62 -14.42
N ALA A 8 -9.68 -9.44 -14.03
CA ALA A 8 -10.84 -8.96 -13.30
C ALA A 8 -10.52 -8.34 -11.94
N PHE A 9 -9.48 -8.86 -11.28
CA PHE A 9 -9.09 -8.43 -9.95
C PHE A 9 -8.23 -7.16 -9.96
N GLU A 10 -7.59 -6.79 -11.09
CA GLU A 10 -6.63 -5.66 -11.12
C GLU A 10 -7.27 -4.32 -10.77
N PRO A 11 -8.44 -3.94 -11.34
CA PRO A 11 -9.10 -2.69 -10.94
C PRO A 11 -9.45 -2.67 -9.45
N TRP A 12 -9.96 -3.79 -8.93
CA TRP A 12 -10.32 -3.93 -7.52
C TRP A 12 -9.10 -3.86 -6.60
N PHE A 13 -7.96 -4.42 -7.01
CA PHE A 13 -6.70 -4.28 -6.29
C PHE A 13 -6.33 -2.80 -6.15
N PHE A 14 -6.31 -2.04 -7.25
CA PHE A 14 -5.93 -0.63 -7.21
C PHE A 14 -6.91 0.23 -6.41
N ILE A 15 -8.21 -0.04 -6.53
CA ILE A 15 -9.24 0.61 -5.71
C ILE A 15 -9.00 0.34 -4.22
N PHE A 16 -8.85 -0.93 -3.84
CA PHE A 16 -8.64 -1.30 -2.44
C PHE A 16 -7.33 -0.72 -1.89
N PHE A 17 -6.24 -0.82 -2.65
CA PHE A 17 -4.94 -0.29 -2.24
C PHE A 17 -4.95 1.24 -2.13
N GLY A 18 -5.65 1.91 -3.04
CA GLY A 18 -5.87 3.35 -3.00
C GLY A 18 -6.67 3.78 -1.78
N LEU A 19 -7.78 3.10 -1.47
CA LEU A 19 -8.56 3.33 -0.24
C LEU A 19 -7.72 3.09 1.02
N PHE A 20 -6.91 2.04 1.02
CA PHE A 20 -5.96 1.76 2.08
C PHE A 20 -4.90 2.84 2.24
N HIS A 21 -4.62 3.67 1.23
CA HIS A 21 -3.74 4.84 1.40
C HIS A 21 -4.51 6.08 1.83
N LEU A 22 -5.76 6.23 1.40
CA LEU A 22 -6.61 7.38 1.73
C LEU A 22 -7.02 7.45 3.21
N HIS A 23 -7.05 6.32 3.94
CA HIS A 23 -7.32 6.37 5.39
C HIS A 23 -6.31 7.26 6.15
N ARG A 24 -5.13 7.51 5.58
CA ARG A 24 -4.09 8.42 6.12
C ARG A 24 -4.55 9.88 6.23
N ILE A 25 -5.66 10.24 5.60
CA ILE A 25 -6.35 11.53 5.86
C ILE A 25 -6.63 11.67 7.35
N TRP A 26 -6.93 10.58 8.06
CA TRP A 26 -7.09 10.59 9.51
C TRP A 26 -5.85 11.14 10.22
N GLY A 27 -4.64 10.79 9.77
CA GLY A 27 -3.40 11.33 10.32
C GLY A 27 -3.20 12.83 10.11
N LEU A 28 -3.89 13.45 9.15
CA LEU A 28 -3.89 14.91 8.99
C LEU A 28 -4.93 15.60 9.88
N ILE A 29 -6.06 14.92 10.15
CA ILE A 29 -7.15 15.44 10.99
C ILE A 29 -6.79 15.34 12.47
N ASP A 30 -6.32 14.17 12.91
CA ASP A 30 -5.92 13.90 14.29
C ASP A 30 -4.62 13.10 14.30
N ARG A 31 -3.51 13.81 14.54
CA ARG A 31 -2.18 13.22 14.54
C ARG A 31 -1.99 12.23 15.69
N ASN A 32 -2.47 12.60 16.88
CA ASN A 32 -2.22 11.84 18.10
C ASN A 32 -2.98 10.51 18.06
N SER A 33 -4.27 10.56 17.75
CA SER A 33 -5.11 9.35 17.68
C SER A 33 -4.64 8.42 16.55
N TYR A 34 -4.25 8.97 15.40
CA TYR A 34 -3.69 8.18 14.30
C TYR A 34 -2.37 7.50 14.69
N ALA A 35 -1.43 8.24 15.28
CA ALA A 35 -0.14 7.70 15.70
C ALA A 35 -0.30 6.64 16.78
N GLU A 36 -1.09 6.91 17.82
CA GLU A 36 -1.34 6.00 18.93
C GLU A 36 -1.99 4.70 18.45
N PHE A 37 -2.97 4.79 17.54
CA PHE A 37 -3.61 3.60 16.98
C PHE A 37 -2.60 2.71 16.23
N TRP A 38 -1.87 3.27 15.26
CA TRP A 38 -0.97 2.46 14.42
C TRP A 38 0.26 1.95 15.17
N THR A 39 0.84 2.77 16.06
CA THR A 39 1.93 2.31 16.93
C THR A 39 1.46 1.28 17.95
N GLY A 40 0.24 1.41 18.48
CA GLY A 40 -0.40 0.41 19.34
C GLY A 40 -0.65 -0.91 18.61
N VAL A 41 -1.11 -0.86 17.36
CA VAL A 41 -1.28 -2.04 16.50
C VAL A 41 0.07 -2.73 16.24
N LEU A 42 1.12 -1.95 15.97
CA LEU A 42 2.48 -2.47 15.77
C LEU A 42 3.05 -3.13 17.03
N HIS A 43 2.81 -2.53 18.21
CA HIS A 43 3.37 -3.03 19.47
C HIS A 43 2.62 -4.25 20.00
N ASN A 44 1.28 -4.21 20.01
CA ASN A 44 0.46 -5.30 20.54
C ASN A 44 0.49 -6.57 19.68
N LYS A 45 0.86 -6.45 18.38
CA LYS A 45 0.92 -7.56 17.40
C LYS A 45 -0.29 -8.50 17.51
N GLY A 46 -1.48 -7.93 17.70
CA GLY A 46 -2.71 -8.70 17.91
C GLY A 46 -3.24 -9.35 16.63
N LEU A 47 -4.40 -10.01 16.74
CA LEU A 47 -5.06 -10.66 15.60
C LEU A 47 -5.28 -9.70 14.42
N PHE A 48 -5.70 -8.46 14.71
CA PHE A 48 -5.88 -7.42 13.69
C PHE A 48 -4.62 -7.15 12.88
N TYR A 49 -3.46 -7.06 13.55
CA TYR A 49 -2.16 -6.87 12.90
C TYR A 49 -1.87 -8.02 11.93
N PHE A 50 -1.94 -9.28 12.38
CA PHE A 50 -1.62 -10.43 11.54
C PHE A 50 -2.58 -10.59 10.36
N VAL A 51 -3.87 -10.33 10.55
CA VAL A 51 -4.86 -10.36 9.47
C VAL A 51 -4.56 -9.27 8.45
N LEU A 52 -4.30 -8.04 8.89
CA LEU A 52 -3.98 -6.92 8.02
C LEU A 52 -2.72 -7.20 7.20
N MET A 53 -1.63 -7.58 7.88
CA MET A 53 -0.34 -7.89 7.23
C MET A 53 -0.46 -9.07 6.28
N GLY A 54 -1.20 -10.12 6.64
CA GLY A 54 -1.43 -11.30 5.82
C GLY A 54 -2.20 -10.97 4.54
N ILE A 55 -3.29 -10.21 4.64
CA ILE A 55 -4.06 -9.77 3.47
C ILE A 55 -3.17 -8.93 2.54
N LEU A 56 -2.41 -7.98 3.11
CA LEU A 56 -1.54 -7.09 2.34
C LEU A 56 -0.43 -7.89 1.61
N ALA A 57 0.17 -8.86 2.28
CA ALA A 57 1.17 -9.76 1.70
C ALA A 57 0.61 -10.55 0.52
N ILE A 58 -0.54 -11.19 0.69
CA ILE A 58 -1.20 -12.00 -0.35
C ILE A 58 -1.50 -11.13 -1.58
N LEU A 59 -2.06 -9.94 -1.36
CA LEU A 59 -2.36 -9.00 -2.44
C LEU A 59 -1.08 -8.60 -3.20
N CYS A 60 0.01 -8.29 -2.48
CA CYS A 60 1.28 -7.92 -3.11
C CYS A 60 1.88 -9.07 -3.92
N VAL A 61 1.88 -10.29 -3.39
CA VAL A 61 2.36 -11.50 -4.09
C VAL A 61 1.52 -11.76 -5.35
N LEU A 62 0.19 -11.67 -5.27
CA LEU A 62 -0.70 -11.82 -6.43
C LEU A 62 -0.43 -10.77 -7.52
N GLY A 63 -0.16 -9.52 -7.11
CA GLY A 63 0.24 -8.43 -8.00
C GLY A 63 1.55 -8.74 -8.75
N ILE A 64 2.58 -9.17 -8.01
CA ILE A 64 3.89 -9.52 -8.57
C ILE A 64 3.79 -10.75 -9.51
N ILE A 65 3.04 -11.78 -9.12
CA ILE A 65 2.80 -12.97 -9.97
C ILE A 65 2.12 -12.55 -11.27
N THR A 66 1.12 -11.68 -11.21
CA THR A 66 0.41 -11.17 -12.39
C THR A 66 1.31 -10.33 -13.28
N PHE A 67 2.21 -9.54 -12.70
CA PHE A 67 3.24 -8.83 -13.45
C PHE A 67 4.18 -9.80 -14.18
N CYS A 68 4.69 -10.82 -13.49
CA CYS A 68 5.60 -11.82 -14.06
C CYS A 68 4.94 -12.67 -15.15
N LYS A 69 3.66 -13.07 -14.98
CA LYS A 69 2.90 -13.81 -15.99
C LYS A 69 2.71 -13.02 -17.28
N ASN A 70 2.61 -11.68 -17.21
CA ASN A 70 2.36 -10.81 -18.36
C ASN A 70 3.60 -10.02 -18.82
N ARG A 71 4.81 -10.48 -18.49
CA ARG A 71 6.08 -9.74 -18.68
C ARG A 71 6.30 -9.26 -20.12
N HIS A 72 5.87 -10.01 -21.13
CA HIS A 72 6.07 -9.68 -22.55
C HIS A 72 5.01 -8.74 -23.15
N CYS A 73 3.86 -8.56 -22.49
CA CYS A 73 2.75 -7.72 -22.97
C CYS A 73 2.18 -6.87 -21.82
N ASN A 74 3.06 -6.23 -21.06
CA ASN A 74 2.65 -5.50 -19.87
C ASN A 74 2.17 -4.07 -20.17
N TYR A 75 1.26 -3.62 -19.32
CA TYR A 75 0.95 -2.20 -19.20
C TYR A 75 1.96 -1.52 -18.28
N TRP A 76 2.28 -0.26 -18.55
CA TRP A 76 3.22 0.52 -17.76
C TRP A 76 2.78 0.65 -16.29
N TRP A 77 1.46 0.80 -16.03
CA TRP A 77 0.93 0.91 -14.67
C TRP A 77 1.11 -0.36 -13.81
N ARG A 78 1.38 -1.52 -14.40
CA ARG A 78 1.63 -2.76 -13.63
C ARG A 78 2.95 -2.72 -12.86
N TRP A 79 3.86 -1.81 -13.19
CA TRP A 79 5.06 -1.57 -12.38
C TRP A 79 4.75 -1.17 -10.95
N ILE A 80 3.57 -0.58 -10.69
CA ILE A 80 3.10 -0.25 -9.34
C ILE A 80 3.01 -1.52 -8.47
N TYR A 81 2.64 -2.67 -9.05
CA TYR A 81 2.63 -3.95 -8.32
C TYR A 81 4.02 -4.35 -7.84
N VAL A 82 5.05 -4.10 -8.65
CA VAL A 82 6.43 -4.49 -8.33
C VAL A 82 6.99 -3.54 -7.30
N PHE A 83 6.98 -2.24 -7.55
CA PHE A 83 7.54 -1.26 -6.62
C PHE A 83 6.77 -1.22 -5.30
N GLY A 84 5.44 -1.11 -5.35
CA GLY A 84 4.59 -1.09 -4.16
C GLY A 84 4.60 -2.43 -3.44
N GLY A 85 4.54 -3.54 -4.17
CA GLY A 85 4.54 -4.89 -3.59
C GLY A 85 5.86 -5.24 -2.92
N ILE A 86 7.00 -4.96 -3.56
CA ILE A 86 8.32 -5.16 -2.95
C ILE A 86 8.49 -4.29 -1.71
N TYR A 87 8.07 -3.02 -1.77
CA TYR A 87 8.13 -2.13 -0.61
C TYR A 87 7.34 -2.69 0.58
N VAL A 88 6.09 -3.09 0.35
CA VAL A 88 5.24 -3.68 1.40
C VAL A 88 5.86 -4.97 1.93
N LEU A 89 6.27 -5.90 1.06
CA LEU A 89 6.87 -7.16 1.50
C LEU A 89 8.16 -6.95 2.29
N PHE A 90 8.99 -5.97 1.90
CA PHE A 90 10.17 -5.57 2.66
C PHE A 90 9.80 -4.97 4.01
N ASP A 91 8.79 -4.11 4.07
CA ASP A 91 8.27 -3.53 5.33
C ASP A 91 7.80 -4.63 6.29
N LEU A 92 7.00 -5.59 5.79
CA LEU A 92 6.57 -6.77 6.54
C LEU A 92 7.76 -7.57 7.08
N PHE A 93 8.75 -7.83 6.22
CA PHE A 93 9.95 -8.59 6.58
C PHE A 93 10.78 -7.86 7.65
N ALA A 94 10.99 -6.56 7.47
CA ALA A 94 11.76 -5.74 8.39
C ALA A 94 11.11 -5.68 9.78
N ILE A 95 9.78 -5.59 9.84
CA ILE A 95 9.02 -5.64 11.10
C ILE A 95 9.09 -7.05 11.72
N ALA A 96 8.99 -8.10 10.91
CA ALA A 96 9.03 -9.49 11.38
C ALA A 96 10.39 -9.88 11.97
N VAL A 97 11.48 -9.46 11.32
CA VAL A 97 12.86 -9.68 11.80
C VAL A 97 13.24 -8.70 12.91
N GLY A 98 12.47 -7.64 13.10
CA GLY A 98 12.75 -6.63 14.13
C GLY A 98 13.95 -5.76 13.77
N LEU A 99 14.11 -5.40 12.50
CA LEU A 99 15.26 -4.64 12.01
C LEU A 99 15.29 -3.24 12.65
N ASP A 100 16.24 -3.01 13.55
CA ASP A 100 16.32 -1.81 14.39
C ASP A 100 16.28 -0.49 13.61
N PHE A 101 17.02 -0.42 12.50
CA PHE A 101 17.02 0.77 11.64
C PHE A 101 15.63 1.05 11.06
N TRP A 102 14.94 0.03 10.58
CA TRP A 102 13.60 0.18 9.99
C TRP A 102 12.56 0.52 11.06
N ASN A 103 12.63 -0.11 12.22
CA ASN A 103 11.77 0.21 13.36
C ASN A 103 11.94 1.66 13.82
N LYS A 104 13.18 2.16 13.91
CA LYS A 104 13.45 3.57 14.23
C LYS A 104 12.87 4.52 13.18
N LEU A 105 13.00 4.17 11.90
CA LEU A 105 12.44 4.96 10.79
C LEU A 105 10.91 4.99 10.83
N LEU A 106 10.26 3.85 11.09
CA LEU A 106 8.81 3.76 11.26
C LEU A 106 8.35 4.62 12.44
N LEU A 107 9.00 4.51 13.61
CA LEU A 107 8.65 5.32 14.77
C LEU A 107 8.85 6.83 14.50
N TRP A 108 9.91 7.20 13.79
CA TRP A 108 10.14 8.58 13.36
C TRP A 108 9.03 9.09 12.41
N MET A 109 8.55 8.24 11.51
CA MET A 109 7.43 8.57 10.64
C MET A 109 6.14 8.84 11.42
N PHE A 110 5.98 8.20 12.58
CA PHE A 110 4.88 8.40 13.53
C PHE A 110 5.16 9.47 14.61
N ASP A 111 6.23 10.24 14.49
CA ASP A 111 6.50 11.38 15.37
C ASP A 111 5.57 12.56 15.03
N VAL A 112 4.55 12.76 15.85
CA VAL A 112 3.52 13.81 15.70
C VAL A 112 4.07 15.24 15.79
N GLN A 113 5.24 15.41 16.43
CA GLN A 113 5.91 16.71 16.57
C GLN A 113 6.78 17.04 15.36
N SER A 114 7.05 16.07 14.48
CA SER A 114 7.88 16.27 13.30
C SER A 114 7.26 17.31 12.35
N PRO A 115 8.04 18.30 11.86
CA PRO A 115 7.55 19.25 10.87
C PRO A 115 7.24 18.58 9.52
N TYR A 116 7.78 17.38 9.28
CA TYR A 116 7.56 16.61 8.06
C TYR A 116 6.25 15.81 8.08
N TRP A 117 5.54 15.73 9.20
CA TRP A 117 4.31 14.95 9.36
C TRP A 117 3.32 15.21 8.21
N ASN A 118 2.93 16.47 8.01
CA ASN A 118 1.96 16.84 6.98
C ASN A 118 2.46 16.47 5.58
N VAL A 119 3.75 16.65 5.30
CA VAL A 119 4.34 16.37 3.98
C VAL A 119 4.30 14.87 3.69
N ILE A 120 4.74 14.05 4.65
CA ILE A 120 4.78 12.59 4.52
C ILE A 120 3.38 12.03 4.31
N TRP A 121 2.43 12.37 5.19
CA TRP A 121 1.08 11.81 5.11
C TRP A 121 0.32 12.35 3.89
N SER A 122 0.50 13.62 3.51
CA SER A 122 -0.09 14.16 2.28
C SER A 122 0.44 13.46 1.03
N PHE A 123 1.74 13.14 0.98
CA PHE A 123 2.32 12.39 -0.13
C PHE A 123 1.66 11.01 -0.27
N PHE A 124 1.49 10.27 0.82
CA PHE A 124 0.81 8.98 0.78
C PHE A 124 -0.67 9.08 0.40
N ILE A 125 -1.36 10.14 0.81
CA ILE A 125 -2.76 10.40 0.43
C ILE A 125 -2.85 10.67 -1.08
N LEU A 126 -1.96 11.50 -1.63
CA LEU A 126 -1.90 11.78 -3.07
C LEU A 126 -1.60 10.52 -3.88
N LEU A 127 -0.63 9.73 -3.44
CA LEU A 127 -0.32 8.42 -4.04
C LEU A 127 -1.54 7.50 -3.99
N GLY A 128 -2.25 7.46 -2.85
CA GLY A 128 -3.49 6.71 -2.68
C GLY A 128 -4.59 7.13 -3.63
N GLY A 129 -4.81 8.45 -3.77
CA GLY A 129 -5.77 9.02 -4.71
C GLY A 129 -5.42 8.68 -6.16
N PHE A 130 -4.15 8.75 -6.54
CA PHE A 130 -3.68 8.38 -7.88
C PHE A 130 -3.95 6.90 -8.18
N VAL A 131 -3.58 6.00 -7.27
CA VAL A 131 -3.80 4.55 -7.40
C VAL A 131 -5.30 4.23 -7.43
N PHE A 132 -6.11 4.90 -6.61
CA PHE A 132 -7.57 4.74 -6.60
C PHE A 132 -8.20 5.16 -7.94
N ALA A 133 -7.84 6.34 -8.44
CA ALA A 133 -8.32 6.84 -9.72
C ALA A 133 -7.91 5.92 -10.88
N LEU A 134 -6.68 5.41 -10.86
CA LEU A 134 -6.21 4.39 -11.80
C LEU A 134 -7.08 3.13 -11.74
N GLY A 135 -7.43 2.66 -10.54
CA GLY A 135 -8.32 1.51 -10.37
C GLY A 135 -9.70 1.72 -10.97
N ILE A 136 -10.31 2.90 -10.77
CA ILE A 136 -11.58 3.27 -11.41
C ILE A 136 -11.43 3.32 -12.94
N TYR A 137 -10.37 3.95 -13.43
CA TYR A 137 -10.10 4.04 -14.86
C TYR A 137 -9.99 2.66 -15.51
N LEU A 138 -9.26 1.73 -14.89
CA LEU A 138 -9.14 0.35 -15.37
C LEU A 138 -10.47 -0.42 -15.30
N LEU A 139 -11.30 -0.14 -14.30
CA LEU A 139 -12.64 -0.74 -14.20
C LEU A 139 -13.53 -0.31 -15.37
N ILE A 140 -13.50 0.97 -15.72
CA ILE A 140 -14.25 1.53 -16.86
C ILE A 140 -13.69 1.00 -18.18
N GLN A 141 -12.37 0.99 -18.35
CA GLN A 141 -11.70 0.50 -19.55
C GLN A 141 -12.00 -0.97 -19.81
N ARG A 142 -12.13 -1.79 -18.77
CA ARG A 142 -12.47 -3.22 -18.90
C ARG A 142 -13.93 -3.46 -19.28
N LYS A 143 -14.84 -2.56 -18.89
CA LYS A 143 -16.28 -2.66 -19.20
C LYS A 143 -16.62 -2.22 -20.63
N ARG A 144 -15.75 -1.42 -21.25
CA ARG A 144 -15.82 -1.02 -22.66
C ARG A 144 -15.17 -2.08 -23.55
#